data_AF-A0AAJ1VA65-F1
#
_entry.id   AF-A0AAJ1VA65-F1
#
_cell.length_a   1.000
_cell.length_b   1.000
_cell.length_c   1.000
_cell.angle_alpha   90.00
_cell.angle_beta   90.00
_cell.angle_gamma   90.00
#
_symmetry.space_group_name_H-M   'P 1'
#
loop_
_entity.id
_entity.type
_entity.pdbx_description
1 polymer ?
#
loop_
_entity_poly.entity_id
_entity_poly.type
_entity_poly.pdbx_seq_one_letter_code
_entity_poly.pdbx_strand_id
1 'polypeptide(L)'
;MKINKVKGDFMNRFTDRYSKLLYHLFYEDNWCSLTVLSKKTGYSKSTLWRDILHMSSNLPPEWKLDKNEMQGVRLMKPKNGTLEELWFHLKSENTYFQTLESILFNNGVTIKYITQKVHISRSTVYRQLEKIEEVLKNAEVQLSNSPFKIVGDEIKIRRFIMQYVEYMSGNINDFITSFNLKEFQDTLLELLKEHSTSLHMGAIQRLAIILHISNIRINHNCFVTLPKVVIDENETSTAFEISKKLFKFMVKCPNREKQISEILFFSLYFMSEEMSLNRTQELRYIRSKLNSDSGKPLGQFLSNLSKKIGLDVSQDDIFMYEFAQTLRGISFDLQLKTDTRINNILQFVPYFENNELFVIIDEIAQYISDEFAISFENIEILEIFMLVQASILRKQNQMVIETALICRSYVEKDYIREILKHHFGNKLNIYVMDFSDIDSLFRKNGFDILITTDLGQLINIEHIPVYKVSSFPTPSELKEIKMFTRKNFIDRYGLNPNILYPFEEDID
;
A
#
# COMPACT_ATOMS: atom_id res chain seq x y z
N MET A 1 -11.10 -8.98 26.72
CA MET A 1 -9.74 -9.50 27.01
C MET A 1 -8.86 -9.05 25.85
N LYS A 2 -8.02 -8.02 26.05
CA LYS A 2 -7.21 -7.42 24.98
C LYS A 2 -6.11 -8.43 24.61
N ILE A 3 -6.31 -9.17 23.53
CA ILE A 3 -5.24 -9.96 22.91
C ILE A 3 -4.26 -8.94 22.35
N ASN A 4 -3.01 -8.97 22.84
CA ASN A 4 -1.91 -8.20 22.31
C ASN A 4 -1.63 -8.65 20.86
N LYS A 5 -2.35 -8.07 19.89
CA LYS A 5 -1.97 -8.08 18.47
C LYS A 5 -0.85 -7.06 18.29
N VAL A 6 0.39 -7.50 18.47
CA VAL A 6 1.56 -6.83 17.88
C VAL A 6 2.39 -7.91 17.22
N LYS A 7 2.00 -8.31 16.02
CA LYS A 7 2.83 -9.06 15.08
C LYS A 7 2.72 -8.35 13.74
N GLY A 8 3.84 -7.77 13.31
CA GLY A 8 3.97 -6.98 12.07
C GLY A 8 4.70 -5.64 12.25
N ASP A 9 4.45 -4.91 13.36
CA ASP A 9 4.81 -3.48 13.47
C ASP A 9 6.17 -3.17 14.14
N PHE A 10 7.13 -4.12 14.13
CA PHE A 10 8.31 -4.01 15.00
C PHE A 10 9.34 -2.98 14.55
N MET A 11 9.50 -2.77 13.23
CA MET A 11 10.44 -1.78 12.69
C MET A 11 9.97 -0.35 12.92
N ASN A 12 8.66 -0.09 12.91
CA ASN A 12 8.09 1.24 13.16
C ASN A 12 8.43 1.76 14.57
N ARG A 13 8.72 0.87 15.54
CA ARG A 13 9.11 1.26 16.90
C ARG A 13 10.34 2.17 16.96
N PHE A 14 11.23 2.13 15.96
CA PHE A 14 12.45 2.95 15.96
C PHE A 14 12.21 4.41 15.53
N THR A 15 11.12 4.70 14.81
CA THR A 15 10.82 6.03 14.25
C THR A 15 9.39 6.53 14.49
N ASP A 16 8.53 5.75 15.15
CA ASP A 16 7.07 5.95 15.29
C ASP A 16 6.67 7.42 15.51
N ARG A 17 7.28 8.09 16.50
CA ARG A 17 6.93 9.47 16.84
C ARG A 17 7.26 10.48 15.75
N TYR A 18 8.43 10.37 15.12
CA TYR A 18 8.84 11.27 14.04
C TYR A 18 8.01 11.01 12.78
N SER A 19 7.79 9.73 12.45
CA SER A 19 6.94 9.33 11.33
C SER A 19 5.52 9.87 11.46
N LYS A 20 4.91 9.77 12.65
CA LYS A 20 3.57 10.32 12.95
C LYS A 20 3.48 11.83 12.80
N LEU A 21 4.46 12.54 13.34
CA LEU A 21 4.50 14.00 13.25
C LEU A 21 4.60 14.46 11.79
N LEU A 22 5.45 13.82 11.00
CA LEU A 22 5.65 14.18 9.60
C LEU A 22 4.50 13.76 8.70
N TYR A 23 3.86 12.62 8.95
CA TYR A 23 2.63 12.26 8.25
C TYR A 23 1.58 13.36 8.36
N HIS A 24 1.30 13.83 9.58
CA HIS A 24 0.30 14.88 9.77
C HIS A 24 0.75 16.22 9.19
N LEU A 25 2.01 16.62 9.35
CA LEU A 25 2.51 17.87 8.74
C LEU A 25 2.50 17.82 7.20
N PHE A 26 2.77 16.65 6.62
CA PHE A 26 2.74 16.44 5.17
C PHE A 26 1.31 16.43 4.63
N TYR A 27 0.38 15.79 5.36
CA TYR A 27 -1.03 15.70 4.98
C TYR A 27 -1.72 17.07 4.98
N GLU A 28 -1.41 17.94 5.96
CA GLU A 28 -2.04 19.26 6.07
C GLU A 28 -1.58 20.26 4.99
N ASP A 29 -0.38 20.08 4.44
CA ASP A 29 0.30 21.00 3.49
C ASP A 29 0.30 22.50 3.90
N ASN A 30 0.02 22.78 5.18
CA ASN A 30 -0.25 24.11 5.72
C ASN A 30 0.18 24.22 7.20
N TRP A 31 -0.03 25.38 7.82
CA TRP A 31 0.25 25.64 9.22
C TRP A 31 -0.59 24.77 10.14
N CYS A 32 0.07 24.02 11.03
CA CYS A 32 -0.58 23.19 12.03
C CYS A 32 -0.19 23.60 13.45
N SER A 33 -1.19 23.90 14.29
CA SER A 33 -0.93 24.25 15.69
C SER A 33 -0.43 23.05 16.51
N LEU A 34 0.44 23.29 17.50
CA LEU A 34 0.90 22.23 18.41
C LEU A 34 -0.24 21.56 19.18
N THR A 35 -1.35 22.27 19.40
CA THR A 35 -2.60 21.72 19.94
C THR A 35 -3.17 20.62 19.05
N VAL A 36 -3.29 20.88 17.75
CA VAL A 36 -3.84 19.93 16.78
C VAL A 36 -2.89 18.73 16.65
N LEU A 37 -1.58 18.98 16.50
CA LEU A 37 -0.58 17.92 16.43
C LEU A 37 -0.57 17.04 17.70
N SER A 38 -0.71 17.64 18.88
CA SER A 38 -0.79 16.91 20.15
C SER A 38 -2.01 16.00 20.20
N LYS A 39 -3.17 16.48 19.72
CA LYS A 39 -4.40 15.67 19.65
C LYS A 39 -4.27 14.53 18.63
N LYS A 40 -3.72 14.79 17.45
CA LYS A 40 -3.57 13.78 16.37
C LYS A 40 -2.53 12.71 16.71
N THR A 41 -1.41 13.10 17.31
CA THR A 41 -0.29 12.19 17.60
C THR A 41 -0.36 11.52 18.97
N GLY A 42 -1.12 12.08 19.92
CA GLY A 42 -1.17 11.64 21.31
C GLY A 42 0.02 12.07 22.18
N TYR A 43 0.99 12.81 21.63
CA TYR A 43 2.15 13.31 22.37
C TYR A 43 1.93 14.71 22.95
N SER A 44 2.62 15.05 24.04
CA SER A 44 2.53 16.38 24.64
C SER A 44 3.17 17.46 23.76
N LYS A 45 2.63 18.69 23.82
CA LYS A 45 3.16 19.84 23.07
C LYS A 45 4.67 20.07 23.28
N SER A 46 5.16 19.91 24.50
CA SER A 46 6.59 20.07 24.84
C SER A 46 7.46 19.00 24.19
N THR A 47 6.97 17.75 24.12
CA THR A 47 7.67 16.65 23.45
C THR A 47 7.74 16.91 21.95
N LEU A 48 6.61 17.25 21.34
CA LEU A 48 6.53 17.57 19.92
C LEU A 48 7.44 18.74 19.55
N TRP A 49 7.46 19.80 20.37
CA TRP A 49 8.33 20.95 20.12
C TRP A 49 9.82 20.57 20.13
N ARG A 50 10.26 19.75 21.09
CA ARG A 50 11.62 19.23 21.13
C ARG A 50 11.95 18.38 19.90
N ASP A 51 11.01 17.53 19.47
CA ASP A 51 11.19 16.70 18.28
C ASP A 51 11.28 17.54 17.01
N ILE A 52 10.47 18.59 16.89
CA ILE A 52 10.52 19.55 15.77
C ILE A 52 11.88 20.26 15.74
N LEU A 53 12.41 20.68 16.89
CA LEU A 53 13.73 21.28 16.99
C LEU A 53 14.81 20.29 16.53
N HIS A 54 14.76 19.05 17.00
CA HIS A 54 15.71 18.00 16.62
C HIS A 54 15.62 17.65 15.13
N MET A 55 14.41 17.48 14.58
CA MET A 55 14.24 17.16 13.16
C MET A 55 14.68 18.31 12.27
N SER A 56 14.49 19.57 12.67
CA SER A 56 14.85 20.71 11.83
C SER A 56 16.33 20.79 11.45
N SER A 57 17.23 20.10 12.17
CA SER A 57 18.64 19.99 11.80
C SER A 57 18.97 18.82 10.85
N ASN A 58 18.04 17.87 10.69
CA ASN A 58 18.27 16.58 10.03
C ASN A 58 17.19 16.30 8.97
N LEU A 59 16.77 17.33 8.23
CA LEU A 59 15.87 17.17 7.08
C LEU A 59 16.68 17.04 5.78
N PRO A 60 16.12 16.37 4.75
CA PRO A 60 16.76 16.33 3.44
C PRO A 60 16.89 17.74 2.83
N PRO A 61 17.78 17.92 1.83
CA PRO A 61 17.90 19.18 1.11
C PRO A 61 16.55 19.67 0.57
N GLU A 62 16.33 20.98 0.60
CA GLU A 62 15.08 21.66 0.18
C GLU A 62 13.86 21.46 1.09
N TRP A 63 13.92 20.54 2.07
CA TRP A 63 12.88 20.40 3.09
C TRP A 63 13.16 21.33 4.28
N LYS A 64 12.13 21.98 4.81
CA LYS A 64 12.25 22.88 5.98
C LYS A 64 11.03 22.78 6.89
N LEU A 65 11.24 23.01 8.18
CA LEU A 65 10.16 23.18 9.15
C LEU A 65 10.09 24.65 9.57
N ASP A 66 9.08 25.35 9.07
CA ASP A 66 8.80 26.73 9.45
C ASP A 66 8.02 26.76 10.76
N LYS A 67 8.35 27.74 11.61
CA LYS A 67 7.83 27.86 12.98
C LYS A 67 7.29 29.27 13.17
N ASN A 68 6.07 29.36 13.65
CA ASN A 68 5.41 30.62 13.97
C ASN A 68 4.67 30.46 15.30
N GLU A 69 4.84 31.41 16.21
CA GLU A 69 4.26 31.31 17.57
C GLU A 69 2.73 31.31 17.56
N MET A 70 2.09 31.98 16.58
CA MET A 70 0.63 32.07 16.46
C MET A 70 0.06 30.93 15.61
N GLN A 71 0.70 30.61 14.48
CA GLN A 71 0.17 29.66 13.49
C GLN A 71 0.63 28.21 13.73
N GLY A 72 1.72 28.01 14.49
CA GLY A 72 2.27 26.71 14.80
C GLY A 72 3.45 26.34 13.89
N VAL A 73 3.37 25.17 13.25
CA VAL A 73 4.47 24.56 12.51
C VAL A 73 3.99 24.14 11.13
N ARG A 74 4.81 24.36 10.10
CA ARG A 74 4.53 23.94 8.73
C ARG A 74 5.73 23.21 8.14
N LEU A 75 5.46 22.14 7.39
CA LEU A 75 6.47 21.47 6.57
C LEU A 75 6.52 22.11 5.17
N MET A 76 7.68 22.62 4.81
CA MET A 76 8.00 23.08 3.47
C MET A 76 8.66 21.93 2.72
N LYS A 77 8.07 21.52 1.60
CA LYS A 77 8.53 20.40 0.77
C LYS A 77 8.86 20.87 -0.66
N PRO A 78 9.76 20.17 -1.38
CA PRO A 78 9.97 20.42 -2.80
C PRO A 78 8.73 20.02 -3.61
N LYS A 79 8.62 20.53 -4.85
CA LYS A 79 7.44 20.34 -5.71
C LYS A 79 7.05 18.87 -5.91
N ASN A 80 8.04 17.98 -5.97
CA ASN A 80 7.85 16.54 -6.18
C ASN A 80 8.21 15.72 -4.92
N GLY A 81 8.36 16.37 -3.76
CA GLY A 81 8.74 15.67 -2.53
C GLY A 81 7.63 14.75 -2.04
N THR A 82 7.99 13.50 -1.78
CA THR A 82 7.06 12.48 -1.26
C THR A 82 7.24 12.24 0.23
N LEU A 83 6.21 11.71 0.90
CA LEU A 83 6.32 11.37 2.31
C LEU A 83 7.30 10.21 2.53
N GLU A 84 7.34 9.28 1.57
CA GLU A 84 8.22 8.13 1.53
C GLU A 84 9.70 8.55 1.46
N GLU A 85 10.04 9.55 0.64
CA GLU A 85 11.40 10.13 0.60
C GLU A 85 11.82 10.68 1.96
N LEU A 86 10.92 11.39 2.64
CA LEU A 86 11.20 11.97 3.94
C LEU A 86 11.37 10.89 5.01
N TRP A 87 10.52 9.87 5.00
CA TRP A 87 10.67 8.71 5.89
C TRP A 87 11.94 7.92 5.59
N PHE A 88 12.29 7.75 4.32
CA PHE A 88 13.54 7.11 3.89
C PHE A 88 14.74 7.81 4.52
N HIS A 89 14.82 9.14 4.40
CA HIS A 89 15.91 9.92 4.98
C HIS A 89 16.00 9.76 6.51
N LEU A 90 14.86 9.78 7.21
CA LEU A 90 14.88 9.60 8.67
C LEU A 90 15.32 8.21 9.09
N LYS A 91 14.94 7.20 8.31
CA LYS A 91 15.39 5.83 8.53
C LYS A 91 16.90 5.71 8.30
N SER A 92 17.43 6.29 7.22
CA SER A 92 18.87 6.22 6.90
C SER A 92 19.74 6.90 7.96
N GLU A 93 19.26 8.00 8.55
CA GLU A 93 19.95 8.71 9.64
C GLU A 93 19.75 8.07 11.03
N ASN A 94 18.86 7.08 11.15
CA ASN A 94 18.57 6.46 12.45
C ASN A 94 19.65 5.43 12.82
N THR A 95 20.36 5.72 13.91
CA THR A 95 21.42 4.86 14.45
C THR A 95 20.99 3.42 14.79
N TYR A 96 19.71 3.15 15.08
CA TYR A 96 19.19 1.78 15.24
C TYR A 96 19.23 1.01 13.92
N PHE A 97 18.74 1.62 12.84
CA PHE A 97 18.75 1.00 11.51
C PHE A 97 20.17 0.83 10.99
N GLN A 98 21.06 1.82 11.17
CA GLN A 98 22.48 1.69 10.80
C GLN A 98 23.20 0.55 11.55
N THR A 99 22.88 0.36 12.84
CA THR A 99 23.40 -0.76 13.64
C THR A 99 22.83 -2.10 13.15
N LEU A 100 21.52 -2.15 12.91
CA LEU A 100 20.83 -3.34 12.41
C LEU A 100 21.34 -3.75 11.03
N GLU A 101 21.48 -2.81 10.09
CA GLU A 101 22.08 -3.01 8.78
C GLU A 101 23.46 -3.68 8.88
N SER A 102 24.29 -3.16 9.79
CA SER A 102 25.63 -3.67 10.01
C SER A 102 25.60 -5.12 10.49
N ILE A 103 24.63 -5.49 11.32
CA ILE A 103 24.44 -6.86 11.82
C ILE A 103 23.87 -7.79 10.72
N LEU A 104 22.96 -7.29 9.88
CA LEU A 104 22.31 -8.05 8.81
C LEU A 104 23.29 -8.46 7.70
N PHE A 105 24.15 -7.53 7.29
CA PHE A 105 24.95 -7.68 6.06
C PHE A 105 26.41 -8.04 6.29
N ASN A 106 26.88 -8.18 7.53
CA ASN A 106 28.23 -8.62 7.85
C ASN A 106 28.24 -9.97 8.57
N ASN A 107 29.29 -10.76 8.41
CA ASN A 107 29.47 -12.04 9.09
C ASN A 107 29.97 -11.87 10.54
N GLY A 108 29.23 -11.12 11.35
CA GLY A 108 29.60 -10.80 12.72
C GLY A 108 30.25 -9.43 12.87
N VAL A 109 29.69 -8.60 13.75
CA VAL A 109 30.22 -7.27 14.06
C VAL A 109 30.62 -7.16 15.54
N THR A 110 31.65 -6.38 15.83
CA THR A 110 32.08 -6.12 17.21
C THR A 110 31.52 -4.79 17.71
N ILE A 111 31.47 -4.58 19.03
CA ILE A 111 31.12 -3.27 19.60
C ILE A 111 32.02 -2.17 19.01
N LYS A 112 33.33 -2.43 18.87
CA LYS A 112 34.28 -1.47 18.32
C LYS A 112 33.86 -1.05 16.90
N TYR A 113 33.51 -2.02 16.05
CA TYR A 113 33.04 -1.75 14.69
C TYR A 113 31.79 -0.86 14.69
N ILE A 114 30.76 -1.21 15.49
CA ILE A 114 29.52 -0.44 15.56
C ILE A 114 29.79 0.99 16.05
N THR A 115 30.57 1.15 17.12
CA THR A 115 30.90 2.50 17.64
C THR A 115 31.63 3.38 16.63
N GLN A 116 32.49 2.78 15.80
CA GLN A 116 33.24 3.51 14.77
C GLN A 116 32.37 3.86 13.56
N LYS A 117 31.50 2.94 13.12
CA LYS A 117 30.66 3.13 11.94
C LYS A 117 29.46 4.04 12.20
N VAL A 118 28.82 3.92 13.37
CA VAL A 118 27.59 4.64 13.74
C VAL A 118 27.88 5.90 14.59
N HIS A 119 29.14 6.12 14.97
CA HIS A 119 29.60 7.28 15.76
C HIS A 119 28.89 7.46 17.12
N ILE A 120 28.64 6.36 17.83
CA ILE A 120 27.95 6.35 19.13
C ILE A 120 28.79 5.72 20.25
N SER A 121 28.45 6.04 21.51
CA SER A 121 29.12 5.48 22.68
C SER A 121 28.87 3.97 22.82
N ARG A 122 29.81 3.24 23.45
CA ARG A 122 29.63 1.81 23.77
C ARG A 122 28.35 1.53 24.57
N SER A 123 28.03 2.39 25.54
CA SER A 123 26.81 2.26 26.36
C SER A 123 25.52 2.44 25.55
N THR A 124 25.58 3.22 24.47
CA THR A 124 24.47 3.41 23.53
C THR A 124 24.29 2.17 22.67
N VAL A 125 25.39 1.58 22.18
CA VAL A 125 25.35 0.35 21.38
C VAL A 125 24.67 -0.78 22.15
N TYR A 126 25.04 -1.03 23.42
CA TYR A 126 24.40 -2.09 24.20
C TYR A 126 22.89 -1.89 24.35
N ARG A 127 22.45 -0.66 24.64
CA ARG A 127 21.01 -0.32 24.69
C ARG A 127 20.30 -0.50 23.35
N GLN A 128 20.98 -0.27 22.24
CA GLN A 128 20.43 -0.53 20.90
C GLN A 128 20.31 -2.02 20.62
N LEU A 129 21.33 -2.81 20.99
CA LEU A 129 21.34 -4.26 20.81
C LEU A 129 20.20 -4.93 21.57
N GLU A 130 19.89 -4.48 22.80
CA GLU A 130 18.73 -4.99 23.57
C GLU A 130 17.41 -4.83 22.79
N LYS A 131 17.16 -3.64 22.23
CA LYS A 131 15.95 -3.39 21.44
C LYS A 131 15.96 -4.12 20.10
N ILE A 132 17.11 -4.23 19.45
CA ILE A 132 17.27 -5.01 18.22
C ILE A 132 16.97 -6.49 18.51
N GLU A 133 17.42 -7.03 19.63
CA GLU A 133 17.14 -8.41 20.04
C GLU A 133 15.64 -8.64 20.27
N GLU A 134 14.91 -7.68 20.83
CA GLU A 134 13.44 -7.75 20.92
C GLU A 134 12.78 -7.85 19.55
N VAL A 135 13.22 -7.04 18.58
CA VAL A 135 12.70 -7.07 17.20
C VAL A 135 13.01 -8.42 16.54
N LEU A 136 14.25 -8.91 16.68
CA LEU A 136 14.68 -10.20 16.13
C LEU A 136 13.89 -11.38 16.70
N LYS A 137 13.64 -11.39 18.02
CA LYS A 137 12.83 -12.42 18.68
C LYS A 137 11.43 -12.51 18.09
N ASN A 138 10.81 -11.38 17.76
CA ASN A 138 9.48 -11.38 17.14
C ASN A 138 9.49 -11.90 15.70
N ALA A 139 10.61 -11.74 14.98
CA ALA A 139 10.84 -12.34 13.67
C ALA A 139 11.28 -13.83 13.75
N GLU A 140 11.31 -14.40 14.95
CA GLU A 140 11.73 -15.78 15.26
C GLU A 140 13.19 -16.08 14.90
N VAL A 141 14.05 -15.07 14.99
CA VAL A 141 15.50 -15.16 14.83
C VAL A 141 16.20 -14.60 16.07
N GLN A 142 17.50 -14.87 16.22
CA GLN A 142 18.24 -14.52 17.43
C GLN A 142 19.51 -13.75 17.10
N LEU A 143 19.95 -12.91 18.04
CA LEU A 143 21.24 -12.26 18.01
C LEU A 143 22.27 -13.12 18.75
N SER A 144 23.40 -13.42 18.12
CA SER A 144 24.50 -14.11 18.80
C SER A 144 25.23 -13.19 19.77
N ASN A 145 25.94 -13.79 20.72
CA ASN A 145 26.99 -13.09 21.46
C ASN A 145 28.10 -12.60 20.52
N SER A 146 28.88 -11.61 20.96
CA SER A 146 29.94 -10.99 20.15
C SER A 146 30.91 -12.04 19.57
N PRO A 147 31.25 -11.99 18.26
CA PRO A 147 30.78 -11.01 17.26
C PRO A 147 29.30 -11.18 16.93
N PHE A 148 28.55 -10.07 16.98
CA PHE A 148 27.09 -10.06 16.85
C PHE A 148 26.69 -10.37 15.42
N LYS A 149 25.94 -11.44 15.23
CA LYS A 149 25.33 -11.85 13.95
C LYS A 149 23.94 -12.41 14.21
N ILE A 150 23.13 -12.45 13.16
CA ILE A 150 21.83 -13.12 13.22
C ILE A 150 22.03 -14.63 13.06
N VAL A 151 21.40 -15.39 13.95
CA VAL A 151 21.40 -16.85 13.98
C VAL A 151 19.97 -17.38 14.12
N GLY A 152 19.71 -18.58 13.60
CA GLY A 152 18.37 -19.17 13.53
C GLY A 152 18.16 -19.94 12.22
N ASP A 153 16.89 -20.14 11.88
CA ASP A 153 16.47 -20.71 10.60
C ASP A 153 16.81 -19.77 9.44
N GLU A 154 17.61 -20.23 8.48
CA GLU A 154 18.12 -19.40 7.39
C GLU A 154 17.00 -18.81 6.52
N ILE A 155 15.87 -19.51 6.34
CA ILE A 155 14.72 -18.97 5.60
C ILE A 155 14.16 -17.76 6.33
N LYS A 156 14.00 -17.86 7.66
CA LYS A 156 13.49 -16.75 8.50
C LYS A 156 14.47 -15.59 8.57
N ILE A 157 15.77 -15.86 8.55
CA ILE A 157 16.80 -14.81 8.48
C ILE A 157 16.71 -14.05 7.17
N ARG A 158 16.68 -14.76 6.02
CA ARG A 158 16.61 -14.12 4.70
C ARG A 158 15.32 -13.33 4.52
N ARG A 159 14.21 -13.87 5.00
CA ARG A 159 12.93 -13.16 5.13
C ARG A 159 13.04 -11.87 5.94
N PHE A 160 13.66 -11.90 7.12
CA PHE A 160 13.84 -10.69 7.93
C PHE A 160 14.73 -9.65 7.24
N ILE A 161 15.78 -10.09 6.52
CA ILE A 161 16.60 -9.20 5.69
C ILE A 161 15.75 -8.59 4.57
N MET A 162 14.93 -9.37 3.89
CA MET A 162 14.03 -8.89 2.84
C MET A 162 13.08 -7.80 3.36
N GLN A 163 12.43 -8.07 4.50
CA GLN A 163 11.54 -7.12 5.17
C GLN A 163 12.27 -5.82 5.55
N TYR A 164 13.51 -5.92 6.03
CA TYR A 164 14.34 -4.75 6.29
C TYR A 164 14.61 -3.95 5.02
N VAL A 165 14.99 -4.59 3.92
CA VAL A 165 15.32 -3.92 2.65
C VAL A 165 14.10 -3.18 2.08
N GLU A 166 12.95 -3.83 2.04
CA GLU A 166 11.69 -3.22 1.58
C GLU A 166 11.22 -2.11 2.51
N TYR A 167 11.36 -2.29 3.83
CA TYR A 167 11.01 -1.26 4.81
C TYR A 167 11.93 -0.04 4.70
N MET A 168 13.21 -0.23 4.39
CA MET A 168 14.16 0.85 4.14
C MET A 168 14.00 1.49 2.76
N SER A 169 12.90 1.22 2.05
CA SER A 169 12.52 1.74 0.72
C SER A 169 13.20 3.05 0.30
N GLY A 170 14.35 2.89 -0.38
CA GLY A 170 15.02 3.89 -1.18
C GLY A 170 15.20 3.36 -2.61
N ASN A 171 16.25 3.78 -3.32
CA ASN A 171 16.59 3.19 -4.61
C ASN A 171 17.17 1.78 -4.39
N ILE A 172 16.30 0.77 -4.44
CA ILE A 172 16.63 -0.66 -4.31
C ILE A 172 17.73 -1.09 -5.30
N ASN A 173 17.89 -0.41 -6.44
CA ASN A 173 18.97 -0.76 -7.37
C ASN A 173 20.36 -0.48 -6.78
N ASP A 174 20.49 0.51 -5.90
CA ASP A 174 21.75 0.84 -5.23
C ASP A 174 22.10 -0.21 -4.16
N PHE A 175 21.09 -0.94 -3.67
CA PHE A 175 21.28 -2.03 -2.72
C PHE A 175 21.93 -3.25 -3.37
N ILE A 176 21.63 -3.53 -4.66
CA ILE A 176 22.08 -4.74 -5.35
C ILE A 176 23.52 -4.57 -5.84
N THR A 177 24.47 -5.14 -5.10
CA THR A 177 25.91 -5.00 -5.40
C THR A 177 26.61 -6.31 -5.77
N SER A 178 25.95 -7.47 -5.61
CA SER A 178 26.60 -8.78 -5.81
C SER A 178 26.73 -9.22 -7.26
N PHE A 179 25.97 -8.63 -8.18
CA PHE A 179 25.97 -8.97 -9.61
C PHE A 179 25.53 -7.77 -10.45
N ASN A 180 25.70 -7.85 -11.78
CA ASN A 180 25.21 -6.83 -12.69
C ASN A 180 23.68 -6.91 -12.84
N LEU A 181 22.97 -5.97 -12.22
CA LEU A 181 21.51 -5.94 -12.22
C LEU A 181 20.91 -5.88 -13.64
N LYS A 182 21.50 -5.08 -14.53
CA LYS A 182 20.99 -4.92 -15.89
C LYS A 182 21.11 -6.23 -16.68
N GLU A 183 22.26 -6.89 -16.59
CA GLU A 183 22.46 -8.20 -17.24
C GLU A 183 21.50 -9.27 -16.69
N PHE A 184 21.25 -9.25 -15.38
CA PHE A 184 20.25 -10.13 -14.76
C PHE A 184 18.86 -9.89 -15.31
N GLN A 185 18.43 -8.63 -15.40
CA GLN A 185 17.13 -8.24 -15.94
C GLN A 185 16.99 -8.67 -17.40
N ASP A 186 17.99 -8.37 -18.24
CA ASP A 186 17.98 -8.73 -19.66
C ASP A 186 17.89 -10.26 -19.84
N THR A 187 18.70 -11.02 -19.09
CA THR A 187 18.66 -12.50 -19.13
C THR A 187 17.30 -13.03 -18.66
N LEU A 188 16.76 -12.52 -17.55
CA LEU A 188 15.46 -12.96 -17.03
C LEU A 188 14.35 -12.69 -18.06
N LEU A 189 14.33 -11.53 -18.70
CA LEU A 189 13.35 -11.19 -19.73
C LEU A 189 13.44 -12.10 -20.97
N GLU A 190 14.64 -12.51 -21.36
CA GLU A 190 14.83 -13.50 -22.43
C GLU A 190 14.26 -14.87 -22.04
N LEU A 191 14.53 -15.33 -20.81
CA LEU A 191 14.01 -16.61 -20.31
C LEU A 191 12.48 -16.61 -20.18
N LEU A 192 11.88 -15.51 -19.73
CA LEU A 192 10.43 -15.36 -19.66
C LEU A 192 9.79 -15.49 -21.04
N LYS A 193 10.42 -14.92 -22.08
CA LYS A 193 9.96 -15.08 -23.47
C LYS A 193 10.13 -16.52 -23.97
N GLU A 194 11.27 -17.15 -23.70
CA GLU A 194 11.54 -18.54 -24.10
C GLU A 194 10.50 -19.51 -23.53
N HIS A 195 10.13 -19.32 -22.26
CA HIS A 195 9.22 -20.21 -21.53
C HIS A 195 7.75 -19.78 -21.56
N SER A 196 7.42 -18.68 -22.27
CA SER A 196 6.07 -18.10 -22.30
C SER A 196 5.51 -17.83 -20.90
N THR A 197 6.34 -17.30 -20.01
CA THR A 197 5.97 -16.99 -18.61
C THR A 197 5.90 -15.48 -18.41
N SER A 198 4.96 -15.04 -17.57
CA SER A 198 4.82 -13.64 -17.16
C SER A 198 4.99 -13.50 -15.65
N LEU A 199 5.51 -12.37 -15.19
CA LEU A 199 5.67 -12.07 -13.77
C LEU A 199 4.89 -10.83 -13.36
N HIS A 200 4.54 -10.75 -12.08
CA HIS A 200 3.89 -9.60 -11.45
C HIS A 200 4.70 -8.31 -11.54
N MET A 201 4.01 -7.18 -11.40
CA MET A 201 4.68 -5.87 -11.32
C MET A 201 5.62 -5.84 -10.09
N GLY A 202 6.86 -5.40 -10.29
CA GLY A 202 7.87 -5.37 -9.22
C GLY A 202 8.61 -6.70 -8.97
N ALA A 203 8.13 -7.82 -9.54
CA ALA A 203 8.71 -9.14 -9.35
C ALA A 203 10.20 -9.22 -9.73
N ILE A 204 10.59 -8.61 -10.85
CA ILE A 204 11.98 -8.63 -11.33
C ILE A 204 12.94 -8.03 -10.28
N GLN A 205 12.56 -6.88 -9.73
CA GLN A 205 13.36 -6.19 -8.71
C GLN A 205 13.45 -7.03 -7.44
N ARG A 206 12.32 -7.61 -7.03
CA ARG A 206 12.21 -8.48 -5.87
C ARG A 206 13.04 -9.75 -5.97
N LEU A 207 12.98 -10.45 -7.10
CA LEU A 207 13.85 -11.59 -7.40
C LEU A 207 15.33 -11.19 -7.37
N ALA A 208 15.67 -10.01 -7.88
CA ALA A 208 17.03 -9.51 -7.81
C ALA A 208 17.50 -9.27 -6.35
N ILE A 209 16.64 -8.73 -5.49
CA ILE A 209 16.92 -8.59 -4.05
C ILE A 209 17.13 -9.98 -3.41
N ILE A 210 16.23 -10.93 -3.67
CA ILE A 210 16.31 -12.29 -3.11
C ILE A 210 17.62 -12.97 -3.49
N LEU A 211 18.04 -12.84 -4.76
CA LEU A 211 19.32 -13.35 -5.23
C LEU A 211 20.50 -12.63 -4.56
N HIS A 212 20.41 -11.31 -4.38
CA HIS A 212 21.44 -10.53 -3.71
C HIS A 212 21.63 -10.96 -2.24
N ILE A 213 20.51 -11.09 -1.51
CA ILE A 213 20.50 -11.61 -0.14
C ILE A 213 21.12 -13.01 -0.11
N SER A 214 20.71 -13.90 -1.02
CA SER A 214 21.25 -15.25 -1.11
C SER A 214 22.77 -15.23 -1.30
N ASN A 215 23.29 -14.38 -2.17
CA ASN A 215 24.73 -14.23 -2.39
C ASN A 215 25.49 -13.75 -1.13
N ILE A 216 24.95 -12.77 -0.40
CA ILE A 216 25.55 -12.32 0.87
C ILE A 216 25.61 -13.47 1.87
N ARG A 217 24.51 -14.22 2.01
CA ARG A 217 24.43 -15.33 2.97
C ARG A 217 25.32 -16.52 2.59
N ILE A 218 25.41 -16.86 1.31
CA ILE A 218 26.32 -17.90 0.79
C ILE A 218 27.78 -17.51 1.05
N ASN A 219 28.17 -16.25 0.83
CA ASN A 219 29.51 -15.75 1.18
C ASN A 219 29.83 -15.90 2.67
N HIS A 220 28.81 -15.84 3.54
CA HIS A 220 28.93 -16.08 4.97
C HIS A 220 28.87 -17.56 5.37
N ASN A 221 28.85 -18.47 4.38
CA ASN A 221 28.64 -19.91 4.54
C ASN A 221 27.30 -20.28 5.21
N CYS A 222 26.26 -19.46 5.02
CA CYS A 222 24.91 -19.70 5.49
C CYS A 222 24.01 -20.16 4.32
N PHE A 223 23.48 -21.38 4.42
CA PHE A 223 22.74 -22.04 3.34
C PHE A 223 21.33 -22.40 3.79
N VAL A 224 20.38 -22.31 2.86
CA VAL A 224 19.01 -22.76 3.09
C VAL A 224 18.97 -24.29 3.18
N THR A 225 18.09 -24.82 4.03
CA THR A 225 17.79 -26.25 4.12
C THR A 225 16.30 -26.44 3.89
N LEU A 226 15.94 -27.15 2.82
CA LEU A 226 14.55 -27.46 2.48
C LEU A 226 14.22 -28.93 2.77
N PRO A 227 12.97 -29.26 3.15
CA PRO A 227 12.53 -30.65 3.26
C PRO A 227 12.61 -31.37 1.91
N LYS A 228 13.05 -32.63 1.90
CA LYS A 228 13.21 -33.42 0.66
C LYS A 228 11.94 -33.51 -0.19
N VAL A 229 10.78 -33.61 0.45
CA VAL A 229 9.47 -33.63 -0.24
C VAL A 229 9.29 -32.40 -1.13
N VAL A 230 9.65 -31.21 -0.65
CA VAL A 230 9.55 -29.96 -1.41
C VAL A 230 10.52 -29.95 -2.58
N ILE A 231 11.70 -30.57 -2.42
CA ILE A 231 12.69 -30.71 -3.48
C ILE A 231 12.16 -31.60 -4.60
N ASP A 232 11.71 -32.80 -4.23
CA ASP A 232 11.27 -33.82 -5.18
C ASP A 232 10.04 -33.34 -5.99
N GLU A 233 9.14 -32.55 -5.39
CA GLU A 233 7.94 -32.01 -6.05
C GLU A 233 8.23 -30.89 -7.05
N ASN A 234 9.30 -30.10 -6.83
CA ASN A 234 9.52 -28.84 -7.55
C ASN A 234 10.76 -28.83 -8.45
N GLU A 235 11.67 -29.81 -8.34
CA GLU A 235 12.90 -29.88 -9.14
C GLU A 235 12.64 -30.00 -10.66
N THR A 236 11.51 -30.57 -11.07
CA THR A 236 11.15 -30.72 -12.49
C THR A 236 10.34 -29.55 -13.06
N SER A 237 10.12 -28.49 -12.27
CA SER A 237 9.30 -27.36 -12.68
C SER A 237 10.00 -26.47 -13.72
N THR A 238 9.20 -25.77 -14.53
CA THR A 238 9.68 -24.72 -15.44
C THR A 238 10.43 -23.63 -14.68
N ALA A 239 9.90 -23.23 -13.52
CA ALA A 239 10.51 -22.26 -12.63
C ALA A 239 11.91 -22.69 -12.15
N PHE A 240 12.11 -23.99 -11.85
CA PHE A 240 13.42 -24.51 -11.48
C PHE A 240 14.42 -24.44 -12.64
N GLU A 241 14.01 -24.80 -13.86
CA GLU A 241 14.88 -24.71 -15.04
C GLU A 241 15.27 -23.26 -15.37
N ILE A 242 14.33 -22.30 -15.27
CA ILE A 242 14.64 -20.86 -15.38
C ILE A 242 15.64 -20.44 -14.31
N SER A 243 15.38 -20.82 -13.05
CA SER A 243 16.23 -20.47 -11.90
C SER A 243 17.64 -21.03 -12.02
N LYS A 244 17.77 -22.24 -12.55
CA LYS A 244 19.05 -22.90 -12.83
C LYS A 244 19.85 -22.17 -13.91
N LYS A 245 19.20 -21.67 -14.97
CA LYS A 245 19.86 -20.82 -15.98
C LYS A 245 20.32 -19.48 -15.40
N LEU A 246 19.56 -18.91 -14.45
CA LEU A 246 19.92 -17.67 -13.74
C LEU A 246 21.04 -17.86 -12.70
N PHE A 247 21.40 -19.10 -12.37
CA PHE A 247 22.43 -19.40 -11.38
C PHE A 247 23.81 -18.85 -11.74
N LYS A 248 24.06 -18.44 -13.00
CA LYS A 248 25.30 -17.73 -13.38
C LYS A 248 25.55 -16.45 -12.56
N PHE A 249 24.49 -15.85 -12.00
CA PHE A 249 24.56 -14.67 -11.13
C PHE A 249 24.71 -15.00 -9.64
N MET A 250 24.70 -16.28 -9.27
CA MET A 250 24.88 -16.73 -7.89
C MET A 250 26.34 -17.00 -7.55
N VAL A 251 26.73 -16.72 -6.31
CA VAL A 251 28.04 -17.10 -5.76
C VAL A 251 28.20 -18.62 -5.76
N LYS A 252 29.42 -19.09 -6.04
CA LYS A 252 29.74 -20.53 -6.04
C LYS A 252 29.48 -21.17 -4.68
N CYS A 253 28.63 -22.18 -4.67
CA CYS A 253 28.38 -23.03 -3.51
C CYS A 253 29.48 -24.10 -3.35
N PRO A 254 29.74 -24.56 -2.11
CA PRO A 254 30.81 -25.53 -1.84
C PRO A 254 30.49 -26.96 -2.32
N ASN A 255 29.21 -27.31 -2.45
CA ASN A 255 28.79 -28.61 -2.95
C ASN A 255 27.48 -28.52 -3.77
N ARG A 256 27.19 -29.59 -4.53
CA ARG A 256 26.02 -29.65 -5.42
C ARG A 256 24.69 -29.67 -4.67
N GLU A 257 24.63 -30.31 -3.50
CA GLU A 257 23.40 -30.39 -2.70
C GLU A 257 22.95 -28.99 -2.24
N LYS A 258 23.86 -28.19 -1.69
CA LYS A 258 23.60 -26.80 -1.31
C LYS A 258 23.24 -25.96 -2.52
N GLN A 259 23.94 -26.13 -3.65
CA GLN A 259 23.61 -25.45 -4.89
C GLN A 259 22.16 -25.71 -5.33
N ILE A 260 21.73 -26.98 -5.32
CA ILE A 260 20.35 -27.35 -5.69
C ILE A 260 19.35 -26.72 -4.71
N SER A 261 19.62 -26.76 -3.40
CA SER A 261 18.74 -26.14 -2.40
C SER A 261 18.61 -24.63 -2.58
N GLU A 262 19.67 -23.93 -2.98
CA GLU A 262 19.65 -22.49 -3.25
C GLU A 262 18.91 -22.15 -4.55
N ILE A 263 19.10 -22.95 -5.62
CA ILE A 263 18.32 -22.81 -6.86
C ILE A 263 16.84 -23.01 -6.57
N LEU A 264 16.51 -24.04 -5.79
CA LEU A 264 15.13 -24.36 -5.47
C LEU A 264 14.49 -23.27 -4.60
N PHE A 265 15.22 -22.75 -3.62
CA PHE A 265 14.77 -21.61 -2.82
C PHE A 265 14.42 -20.42 -3.72
N PHE A 266 15.28 -20.06 -4.67
CA PHE A 266 15.00 -19.00 -5.62
C PHE A 266 13.81 -19.33 -6.54
N SER A 267 13.68 -20.58 -7.00
CA SER A 267 12.57 -20.99 -7.88
C SER A 267 11.21 -20.92 -7.18
N LEU A 268 11.16 -21.17 -5.88
CA LEU A 268 9.92 -21.05 -5.11
C LEU A 268 9.41 -19.60 -5.05
N TYR A 269 10.33 -18.63 -4.91
CA TYR A 269 9.96 -17.22 -5.05
C TYR A 269 9.60 -16.84 -6.49
N PHE A 270 10.27 -17.42 -7.48
CA PHE A 270 9.87 -17.20 -8.87
C PHE A 270 8.43 -17.66 -9.11
N MET A 271 8.05 -18.83 -8.58
CA MET A 271 6.68 -19.35 -8.67
C MET A 271 5.66 -18.43 -7.99
N SER A 272 5.98 -17.84 -6.84
CA SER A 272 5.05 -16.92 -6.17
C SER A 272 4.77 -15.67 -7.01
N GLU A 273 5.73 -15.24 -7.83
CA GLU A 273 5.62 -14.07 -8.70
C GLU A 273 5.01 -14.37 -10.09
N GLU A 274 4.74 -15.64 -10.42
CA GLU A 274 4.28 -16.03 -11.75
C GLU A 274 2.81 -15.64 -12.00
N MET A 275 2.56 -14.86 -13.05
CA MET A 275 1.22 -14.49 -13.50
C MET A 275 0.62 -15.49 -14.48
N SER A 276 -0.70 -15.64 -14.44
CA SER A 276 -1.39 -16.35 -15.52
C SER A 276 -1.34 -15.54 -16.83
N LEU A 277 -1.17 -16.24 -17.94
CA LEU A 277 -1.15 -15.61 -19.28
C LEU A 277 -2.54 -15.13 -19.74
N ASN A 278 -3.61 -15.65 -19.14
CA ASN A 278 -4.98 -15.36 -19.56
C ASN A 278 -5.88 -15.04 -18.36
N ARG A 279 -6.00 -13.74 -18.09
CA ARG A 279 -6.86 -13.19 -17.05
C ARG A 279 -8.31 -13.66 -17.12
N THR A 280 -8.89 -13.80 -18.31
CA THR A 280 -10.28 -14.24 -18.47
C THR A 280 -10.46 -15.70 -18.03
N GLN A 281 -9.52 -16.57 -18.37
CA GLN A 281 -9.54 -17.97 -17.93
C GLN A 281 -9.34 -18.08 -16.43
N GLU A 282 -8.43 -17.29 -15.87
CA GLU A 282 -8.20 -17.25 -14.42
C GLU A 282 -9.42 -16.73 -13.67
N LEU A 283 -10.09 -15.68 -14.14
CA LEU A 283 -11.35 -15.20 -13.55
C LEU A 283 -12.44 -16.27 -13.58
N ARG A 284 -12.56 -17.04 -14.66
CA ARG A 284 -13.50 -18.17 -14.72
C ARG A 284 -13.16 -19.25 -13.70
N TYR A 285 -11.88 -19.56 -13.52
CA TYR A 285 -11.40 -20.50 -12.50
C TYR A 285 -11.67 -19.99 -11.08
N ILE A 286 -11.39 -18.72 -10.79
CA ILE A 286 -11.66 -18.11 -9.49
C ILE A 286 -13.16 -18.19 -9.18
N ARG A 287 -14.01 -17.77 -10.13
CA ARG A 287 -15.47 -17.80 -9.98
C ARG A 287 -16.03 -19.21 -9.84
N SER A 288 -15.49 -20.21 -10.53
CA SER A 288 -15.91 -21.60 -10.35
C SER A 288 -15.49 -22.16 -9.00
N LYS A 289 -14.29 -21.79 -8.52
CA LYS A 289 -13.77 -22.22 -7.22
C LYS A 289 -14.58 -21.64 -6.06
N LEU A 290 -15.09 -20.41 -6.15
CA LEU A 290 -16.00 -19.83 -5.15
C LEU A 290 -17.24 -20.72 -4.86
N ASN A 291 -17.69 -21.48 -5.86
CA ASN A 291 -18.85 -22.38 -5.73
C ASN A 291 -18.49 -23.79 -5.21
N SER A 292 -17.20 -24.12 -5.14
CA SER A 292 -16.71 -25.38 -4.59
C SER A 292 -16.59 -25.35 -3.06
N ASP A 293 -16.59 -26.52 -2.42
CA ASP A 293 -16.44 -26.62 -0.96
C ASP A 293 -15.15 -25.94 -0.46
N SER A 294 -14.05 -26.00 -1.21
CA SER A 294 -12.78 -25.37 -0.86
C SER A 294 -12.77 -23.85 -1.03
N GLY A 295 -13.72 -23.28 -1.79
CA GLY A 295 -13.87 -21.83 -1.98
C GLY A 295 -15.01 -21.19 -1.20
N LYS A 296 -15.84 -21.99 -0.51
CA LYS A 296 -16.95 -21.48 0.33
C LYS A 296 -16.54 -20.37 1.29
N PRO A 297 -15.42 -20.47 2.03
CA PRO A 297 -15.12 -19.41 2.99
C PRO A 297 -14.61 -18.13 2.31
N LEU A 298 -13.98 -18.22 1.14
CA LEU A 298 -13.71 -17.03 0.31
C LEU A 298 -15.01 -16.38 -0.20
N GLY A 299 -15.99 -17.21 -0.61
CA GLY A 299 -17.32 -16.73 -0.96
C GLY A 299 -18.02 -16.04 0.22
N GLN A 300 -17.88 -16.57 1.44
CA GLN A 300 -18.39 -15.94 2.66
C GLN A 300 -17.66 -14.63 2.98
N PHE A 301 -16.34 -14.56 2.81
CA PHE A 301 -15.56 -13.33 2.95
C PHE A 301 -16.16 -12.23 2.07
N LEU A 302 -16.29 -12.51 0.78
CA LEU A 302 -16.80 -11.57 -0.21
C LEU A 302 -18.25 -11.20 0.06
N SER A 303 -19.11 -12.16 0.41
CA SER A 303 -20.51 -11.90 0.72
C SER A 303 -20.67 -11.00 1.96
N ASN A 304 -19.90 -11.27 3.02
CA ASN A 304 -19.92 -10.45 4.24
C ASN A 304 -19.38 -9.04 3.97
N LEU A 305 -18.32 -8.94 3.18
CA LEU A 305 -17.74 -7.67 2.77
C LEU A 305 -18.73 -6.84 1.97
N SER A 306 -19.34 -7.43 0.94
CA SER A 306 -20.36 -6.77 0.11
C SER A 306 -21.56 -6.32 0.94
N LYS A 307 -22.00 -7.13 1.91
CA LYS A 307 -23.10 -6.79 2.81
C LYS A 307 -22.77 -5.63 3.75
N LYS A 308 -21.57 -5.59 4.33
CA LYS A 308 -21.15 -4.52 5.25
C LYS A 308 -20.85 -3.20 4.52
N ILE A 309 -20.35 -3.26 3.28
CA ILE A 309 -20.04 -2.08 2.48
C ILE A 309 -21.30 -1.51 1.80
N GLY A 310 -22.24 -2.36 1.40
CA GLY A 310 -23.40 -1.98 0.58
C GLY A 310 -23.17 -2.11 -0.93
N LEU A 311 -21.96 -2.47 -1.35
CA LEU A 311 -21.58 -2.67 -2.75
C LEU A 311 -21.02 -4.06 -2.98
N ASP A 312 -21.52 -4.75 -4.00
CA ASP A 312 -20.95 -6.04 -4.42
C ASP A 312 -19.64 -5.86 -5.20
N VAL A 313 -18.53 -5.81 -4.46
CA VAL A 313 -17.17 -5.72 -5.02
C VAL A 313 -16.78 -6.95 -5.85
N SER A 314 -17.46 -8.09 -5.68
CA SER A 314 -17.17 -9.29 -6.47
C SER A 314 -17.56 -9.19 -7.94
N GLN A 315 -18.40 -8.22 -8.31
CA GLN A 315 -18.73 -7.92 -9.71
C GLN A 315 -17.59 -7.23 -10.47
N ASP A 316 -16.63 -6.65 -9.75
CA ASP A 316 -15.49 -5.98 -10.34
C ASP A 316 -14.40 -7.01 -10.68
N ASP A 317 -14.29 -7.34 -11.97
CA ASP A 317 -13.28 -8.28 -12.49
C ASP A 317 -11.83 -7.84 -12.24
N ILE A 318 -11.57 -6.54 -12.03
CA ILE A 318 -10.24 -6.05 -11.65
C ILE A 318 -9.99 -6.39 -10.19
N PHE A 319 -10.93 -6.04 -9.31
CA PHE A 319 -10.84 -6.40 -7.90
C PHE A 319 -10.68 -7.90 -7.70
N MET A 320 -11.53 -8.72 -8.32
CA MET A 320 -11.50 -10.18 -8.16
C MET A 320 -10.18 -10.80 -8.62
N TYR A 321 -9.60 -10.27 -9.70
CA TYR A 321 -8.31 -10.73 -10.19
C TYR A 321 -7.21 -10.41 -9.19
N GLU A 322 -7.03 -9.13 -8.84
CA GLU A 322 -5.95 -8.67 -7.96
C GLU A 322 -6.06 -9.30 -6.56
N PHE A 323 -7.28 -9.39 -6.01
CA PHE A 323 -7.52 -10.01 -4.71
C PHE A 323 -7.12 -11.48 -4.68
N ALA A 324 -7.40 -12.23 -5.75
CA ALA A 324 -6.97 -13.63 -5.86
C ALA A 324 -5.43 -13.75 -5.96
N GLN A 325 -4.77 -12.82 -6.66
CA GLN A 325 -3.30 -12.79 -6.72
C GLN A 325 -2.69 -12.51 -5.35
N THR A 326 -3.22 -11.53 -4.61
CA THR A 326 -2.81 -11.21 -3.24
C THR A 326 -2.95 -12.43 -2.31
N LEU A 327 -4.12 -13.09 -2.31
CA LEU A 327 -4.35 -14.28 -1.49
C LEU A 327 -3.42 -15.45 -1.85
N ARG A 328 -3.12 -15.61 -3.13
CA ARG A 328 -2.17 -16.62 -3.59
C ARG A 328 -0.77 -16.32 -3.08
N GLY A 329 -0.32 -15.06 -3.14
CA GLY A 329 0.95 -14.61 -2.56
C GLY A 329 1.04 -14.90 -1.05
N ILE A 330 0.00 -14.51 -0.28
CA ILE A 330 -0.09 -14.78 1.15
C ILE A 330 -0.02 -16.29 1.44
N SER A 331 -0.73 -17.11 0.67
CA SER A 331 -0.73 -18.56 0.82
C SER A 331 0.67 -19.16 0.56
N PHE A 332 1.36 -18.70 -0.48
CA PHE A 332 2.74 -19.14 -0.75
C PHE A 332 3.68 -18.75 0.39
N ASP A 333 3.54 -17.53 0.91
CA ASP A 333 4.38 -17.03 2.00
C ASP A 333 4.20 -17.79 3.31
N LEU A 334 2.96 -18.17 3.62
CA LEU A 334 2.67 -19.00 4.78
C LEU A 334 3.26 -20.41 4.64
N GLN A 335 3.13 -21.02 3.47
CA GLN A 335 3.66 -22.36 3.20
C GLN A 335 5.19 -22.40 3.28
N LEU A 336 5.84 -21.41 2.69
CA LEU A 336 7.30 -21.36 2.58
C LEU A 336 7.96 -20.62 3.75
N LYS A 337 7.16 -20.00 4.64
CA LYS A 337 7.63 -19.12 5.72
C LYS A 337 8.52 -17.98 5.21
N THR A 338 8.26 -17.54 3.98
CA THR A 338 9.07 -16.56 3.25
C THR A 338 8.63 -15.12 3.48
N ASP A 339 7.40 -14.91 4.00
CA ASP A 339 6.82 -13.66 4.48
C ASP A 339 7.30 -12.42 3.71
N THR A 340 6.98 -12.46 2.43
CA THR A 340 7.49 -11.63 1.38
C THR A 340 6.54 -10.44 1.17
N ARG A 341 6.09 -9.84 2.26
CA ARG A 341 5.08 -8.78 2.28
C ARG A 341 5.59 -7.50 1.63
N ILE A 342 4.68 -6.66 1.15
CA ILE A 342 5.01 -5.31 0.68
C ILE A 342 5.31 -4.41 1.89
N ASN A 343 6.54 -4.47 2.45
CA ASN A 343 6.85 -3.74 3.70
C ASN A 343 7.03 -2.23 3.52
N ASN A 344 7.07 -1.72 2.29
CA ASN A 344 7.15 -0.27 2.06
C ASN A 344 5.86 0.45 2.50
N ILE A 345 4.69 -0.22 2.47
CA ILE A 345 3.43 0.37 2.91
C ILE A 345 3.16 0.20 4.42
N LEU A 346 3.98 -0.59 5.13
CA LEU A 346 3.81 -0.84 6.57
C LEU A 346 3.76 0.45 7.39
N GLN A 347 4.47 1.50 6.97
CA GLN A 347 4.46 2.78 7.68
C GLN A 347 3.12 3.50 7.60
N PHE A 348 2.29 3.19 6.59
CA PHE A 348 0.98 3.80 6.44
C PHE A 348 -0.08 3.18 7.36
N VAL A 349 0.10 1.93 7.76
CA VAL A 349 -0.88 1.15 8.55
C VAL A 349 -1.49 1.96 9.71
N PRO A 350 -0.73 2.63 10.61
CA PRO A 350 -1.29 3.33 11.76
C PRO A 350 -2.27 4.47 11.41
N TYR A 351 -2.22 4.98 10.17
CA TYR A 351 -3.10 6.07 9.72
C TYR A 351 -4.39 5.57 9.07
N PHE A 352 -4.45 4.28 8.71
CA PHE A 352 -5.62 3.66 8.10
C PHE A 352 -6.37 2.73 9.08
N GLU A 353 -5.72 2.26 10.16
CA GLU A 353 -6.30 1.34 11.15
C GLU A 353 -7.63 1.84 11.76
N ASN A 354 -7.80 3.15 11.90
CA ASN A 354 -9.03 3.75 12.46
C ASN A 354 -10.14 3.95 11.41
N ASN A 355 -9.87 3.72 10.13
CA ASN A 355 -10.88 3.84 9.09
C ASN A 355 -11.91 2.70 9.20
N GLU A 356 -13.19 3.02 9.01
CA GLU A 356 -14.26 2.04 9.19
C GLU A 356 -14.15 0.85 8.21
N LEU A 357 -13.68 1.08 6.98
CA LEU A 357 -13.44 -0.01 6.04
C LEU A 357 -12.33 -0.95 6.53
N PHE A 358 -11.25 -0.40 7.09
CA PHE A 358 -10.14 -1.20 7.61
C PHE A 358 -10.64 -2.11 8.74
N VAL A 359 -11.41 -1.56 9.68
CA VAL A 359 -12.01 -2.31 10.79
C VAL A 359 -12.96 -3.39 10.26
N ILE A 360 -13.80 -3.07 9.28
CA ILE A 360 -14.70 -4.05 8.64
C ILE A 360 -13.91 -5.22 8.04
N ILE A 361 -12.83 -4.95 7.32
CA ILE A 361 -12.00 -5.98 6.69
C ILE A 361 -11.29 -6.81 7.75
N ASP A 362 -10.69 -6.20 8.78
CA ASP A 362 -10.02 -6.93 9.88
C ASP A 362 -11.00 -7.85 10.64
N GLU A 363 -12.22 -7.39 10.93
CA GLU A 363 -13.25 -8.22 11.56
C GLU A 363 -13.64 -9.44 10.71
N ILE A 364 -13.82 -9.25 9.40
CA ILE A 364 -14.17 -10.35 8.49
C ILE A 364 -12.99 -11.31 8.33
N ALA A 365 -11.77 -10.78 8.20
CA ALA A 365 -10.56 -11.56 8.07
C ALA A 365 -10.32 -12.45 9.29
N GLN A 366 -10.51 -11.92 10.51
CA GLN A 366 -10.37 -12.69 11.75
C GLN A 366 -11.33 -13.89 11.83
N TYR A 367 -12.59 -13.71 11.40
CA TYR A 367 -13.57 -14.80 11.37
C TYR A 367 -13.15 -15.94 10.45
N ILE A 368 -12.45 -15.61 9.36
CA ILE A 368 -12.09 -16.54 8.28
C ILE A 368 -10.71 -17.15 8.48
N SER A 369 -9.83 -16.48 9.23
CA SER A 369 -8.55 -17.01 9.67
C SER A 369 -8.67 -18.34 10.43
N ASP A 370 -9.71 -18.47 11.26
CA ASP A 370 -9.98 -19.69 12.03
C ASP A 370 -10.36 -20.89 11.12
N GLU A 371 -10.94 -20.63 9.95
CA GLU A 371 -11.35 -21.68 9.00
C GLU A 371 -10.25 -22.07 8.01
N PHE A 372 -9.42 -21.12 7.56
CA PHE A 372 -8.37 -21.37 6.54
C PHE A 372 -6.96 -21.62 7.09
N ALA A 373 -6.73 -21.49 8.40
CA ALA A 373 -5.38 -21.45 8.98
C ALA A 373 -4.47 -20.39 8.33
N ILE A 374 -5.06 -19.32 7.78
CA ILE A 374 -4.37 -18.16 7.21
C ILE A 374 -4.47 -17.04 8.22
N SER A 375 -3.36 -16.46 8.66
CA SER A 375 -3.36 -15.26 9.48
C SER A 375 -3.18 -14.01 8.62
N PHE A 376 -4.12 -13.08 8.69
CA PHE A 376 -3.96 -11.75 8.12
C PHE A 376 -3.34 -10.80 9.17
N GLU A 377 -2.19 -10.21 8.88
CA GLU A 377 -1.63 -9.10 9.65
C GLU A 377 -2.12 -7.77 9.08
N ASN A 378 -1.77 -6.66 9.74
CA ASN A 378 -2.30 -5.35 9.37
C ASN A 378 -1.86 -4.89 7.97
N ILE A 379 -0.74 -5.42 7.45
CA ILE A 379 -0.28 -5.14 6.07
C ILE A 379 -1.25 -5.74 5.07
N GLU A 380 -1.64 -7.01 5.23
CA GLU A 380 -2.59 -7.67 4.32
C GLU A 380 -3.97 -7.01 4.39
N ILE A 381 -4.40 -6.60 5.59
CA ILE A 381 -5.64 -5.81 5.73
C ILE A 381 -5.54 -4.49 4.96
N LEU A 382 -4.40 -3.81 5.01
CA LEU A 382 -4.18 -2.56 4.25
C LEU A 382 -4.16 -2.81 2.73
N GLU A 383 -3.58 -3.92 2.26
CA GLU A 383 -3.61 -4.29 0.83
C GLU A 383 -5.05 -4.53 0.35
N ILE A 384 -5.84 -5.30 1.10
CA ILE A 384 -7.25 -5.54 0.79
C ILE A 384 -8.04 -4.22 0.84
N PHE A 385 -7.76 -3.36 1.82
CA PHE A 385 -8.35 -2.02 1.91
C PHE A 385 -8.11 -1.21 0.63
N MET A 386 -6.89 -1.18 0.11
CA MET A 386 -6.57 -0.48 -1.14
C MET A 386 -7.34 -1.05 -2.34
N LEU A 387 -7.42 -2.38 -2.45
CA LEU A 387 -8.16 -3.05 -3.53
C LEU A 387 -9.66 -2.72 -3.49
N VAL A 388 -10.25 -2.72 -2.30
CA VAL A 388 -11.67 -2.38 -2.10
C VAL A 388 -11.93 -0.91 -2.40
N GLN A 389 -11.11 0.01 -1.88
CA GLN A 389 -11.22 1.45 -2.21
C GLN A 389 -11.13 1.67 -3.73
N ALA A 390 -10.19 1.00 -4.40
CA ALA A 390 -10.05 1.10 -5.84
C ALA A 390 -11.31 0.59 -6.58
N SER A 391 -11.95 -0.47 -6.08
CA SER A 391 -13.22 -0.97 -6.64
C SER A 391 -14.37 0.03 -6.49
N ILE A 392 -14.49 0.63 -5.30
CA ILE A 392 -15.49 1.66 -5.03
C ILE A 392 -15.28 2.88 -5.93
N LEU A 393 -14.04 3.35 -6.07
CA LEU A 393 -13.70 4.47 -6.96
C LEU A 393 -13.97 4.17 -8.44
N ARG A 394 -13.67 2.94 -8.90
CA ARG A 394 -14.04 2.52 -10.26
C ARG A 394 -15.55 2.58 -10.47
N LYS A 395 -16.33 2.09 -9.51
CA LYS A 395 -17.79 2.16 -9.56
C LYS A 395 -18.30 3.61 -9.57
N GLN A 396 -17.70 4.47 -8.75
CA GLN A 396 -18.01 5.90 -8.72
C GLN A 396 -17.69 6.60 -10.05
N ASN A 397 -16.57 6.24 -10.69
CA ASN A 397 -16.16 6.81 -11.97
C ASN A 397 -17.01 6.32 -13.16
N GLN A 398 -17.65 5.15 -13.04
CA GLN A 398 -18.61 4.63 -14.02
C GLN A 398 -20.01 5.24 -13.87
N MET A 399 -20.31 5.83 -12.71
CA MET A 399 -21.62 6.42 -12.46
C MET A 399 -21.79 7.69 -13.28
N VAL A 400 -22.90 7.73 -14.01
CA VAL A 400 -23.35 8.89 -14.76
C VAL A 400 -24.59 9.46 -14.09
N ILE A 401 -24.64 10.78 -13.97
CA ILE A 401 -25.75 11.55 -13.43
C ILE A 401 -26.45 12.25 -14.59
N GLU A 402 -27.70 11.90 -14.79
CA GLU A 402 -28.53 12.47 -15.86
C GLU A 402 -28.90 13.90 -15.47
N THR A 403 -28.32 14.88 -16.17
CA THR A 403 -28.33 16.29 -15.78
C THR A 403 -29.10 17.12 -16.79
N ALA A 404 -30.15 17.77 -16.34
CA ALA A 404 -30.86 18.79 -17.09
C ALA A 404 -30.16 20.15 -16.96
N LEU A 405 -29.97 20.87 -18.07
CA LEU A 405 -29.43 22.24 -18.07
C LEU A 405 -30.41 23.21 -18.75
N ILE A 406 -30.87 24.21 -18.01
CA ILE A 406 -31.73 25.29 -18.50
C ILE A 406 -31.07 26.64 -18.21
N CYS A 407 -30.74 27.39 -19.26
CA CYS A 407 -30.16 28.72 -19.14
C CYS A 407 -31.05 29.78 -19.80
N ARG A 408 -30.87 31.05 -19.40
CA ARG A 408 -31.65 32.19 -19.93
C ARG A 408 -31.25 32.60 -21.35
N SER A 409 -30.05 32.23 -21.80
CA SER A 409 -29.57 32.53 -23.16
C SER A 409 -28.73 31.40 -23.75
N TYR A 410 -28.66 31.35 -25.09
CA TYR A 410 -27.82 30.38 -25.82
C TYR A 410 -26.33 30.52 -25.51
N VAL A 411 -25.85 31.74 -25.23
CA VAL A 411 -24.44 31.98 -24.91
C VAL A 411 -24.10 31.43 -23.52
N GLU A 412 -24.95 31.72 -22.52
CA GLU A 412 -24.81 31.16 -21.16
C GLU A 412 -24.85 29.63 -21.20
N LYS A 413 -25.79 29.07 -21.95
CA LYS A 413 -25.96 27.63 -22.15
C LYS A 413 -24.70 26.95 -22.66
N ASP A 414 -24.10 27.45 -23.75
CA ASP A 414 -22.87 26.84 -24.28
C ASP A 414 -21.69 27.01 -23.32
N TYR A 415 -21.54 28.18 -22.69
CA TYR A 415 -20.47 28.42 -21.72
C TYR A 415 -20.56 27.51 -20.48
N ILE A 416 -21.72 27.46 -19.83
CA ILE A 416 -21.95 26.66 -18.61
C ILE A 416 -21.82 25.17 -18.92
N ARG A 417 -22.33 24.70 -20.07
CA ARG A 417 -22.18 23.30 -20.46
C ARG A 417 -20.70 22.90 -20.53
N GLU A 418 -19.85 23.73 -21.13
CA GLU A 418 -18.43 23.40 -21.25
C GLU A 418 -17.68 23.52 -19.91
N ILE A 419 -18.08 24.44 -19.02
CA ILE A 419 -17.57 24.48 -17.63
C ILE A 419 -17.91 23.18 -16.88
N LEU A 420 -19.18 22.76 -16.94
CA LEU A 420 -19.61 21.54 -16.26
C LEU A 420 -18.87 20.31 -16.84
N LYS A 421 -18.70 20.22 -18.16
CA LYS A 421 -17.86 19.17 -18.77
C LYS A 421 -16.40 19.24 -18.34
N HIS A 422 -15.83 20.44 -18.22
CA HIS A 422 -14.45 20.60 -17.76
C HIS A 422 -14.25 20.10 -16.32
N HIS A 423 -15.20 20.41 -15.43
CA HIS A 423 -15.09 20.05 -14.00
C HIS A 423 -15.53 18.62 -13.68
N PHE A 424 -16.52 18.07 -14.40
CA PHE A 424 -17.12 16.78 -14.08
C PHE A 424 -16.87 15.70 -15.14
N GLY A 425 -16.33 16.06 -16.31
CA GLY A 425 -16.07 15.12 -17.40
C GLY A 425 -17.32 14.33 -17.78
N ASN A 426 -17.17 13.01 -17.81
CA ASN A 426 -18.26 12.08 -18.15
C ASN A 426 -19.19 11.76 -16.95
N LYS A 427 -18.98 12.34 -15.77
CA LYS A 427 -19.84 12.10 -14.60
C LYS A 427 -21.21 12.73 -14.74
N LEU A 428 -21.32 13.86 -15.46
CA LEU A 428 -22.59 14.50 -15.77
C LEU A 428 -22.92 14.26 -17.24
N ASN A 429 -24.06 13.63 -17.51
CA ASN A 429 -24.62 13.55 -18.85
C ASN A 429 -25.61 14.70 -19.04
N ILE A 430 -25.17 15.75 -19.75
CA ILE A 430 -25.85 17.04 -19.77
C ILE A 430 -26.81 17.13 -20.96
N TYR A 431 -28.10 17.21 -20.65
CA TYR A 431 -29.18 17.47 -21.59
C TYR A 431 -29.59 18.92 -21.49
N VAL A 432 -29.34 19.63 -22.58
CA VAL A 432 -29.73 21.02 -22.70
C VAL A 432 -31.20 21.07 -23.12
N MET A 433 -31.99 21.86 -22.41
CA MET A 433 -33.41 22.03 -22.70
C MET A 433 -33.77 23.50 -22.72
N ASP A 434 -34.77 23.82 -23.54
CA ASP A 434 -35.39 25.13 -23.56
C ASP A 434 -36.51 25.22 -22.52
N PHE A 435 -36.85 26.45 -22.10
CA PHE A 435 -37.95 26.68 -21.15
C PHE A 435 -39.29 26.14 -21.66
N SER A 436 -39.49 26.06 -22.98
CA SER A 436 -40.69 25.47 -23.59
C SER A 436 -40.86 23.98 -23.27
N ASP A 437 -39.77 23.27 -22.99
CA ASP A 437 -39.76 21.83 -22.74
C ASP A 437 -39.80 21.49 -21.24
N ILE A 438 -40.05 22.47 -20.36
CA ILE A 438 -40.12 22.25 -18.90
C ILE A 438 -41.20 21.22 -18.53
N ASP A 439 -42.32 21.19 -19.25
CA ASP A 439 -43.36 20.16 -19.08
C ASP A 439 -42.81 18.73 -19.18
N SER A 440 -41.75 18.53 -19.96
CA SER A 440 -41.10 17.23 -20.10
C SER A 440 -40.36 16.80 -18.83
N LEU A 441 -39.87 17.74 -18.00
CA LEU A 441 -39.24 17.46 -16.70
C LEU A 441 -40.28 17.05 -15.65
N PHE A 442 -41.48 17.61 -15.73
CA PHE A 442 -42.60 17.22 -14.89
C PHE A 442 -43.12 15.82 -15.22
N ARG A 443 -43.08 15.43 -16.51
CA ARG A 443 -43.62 14.16 -16.99
C ARG A 443 -42.60 13.02 -17.07
N LYS A 444 -41.32 13.32 -17.30
CA LYS A 444 -40.25 12.32 -17.47
C LYS A 444 -39.38 12.27 -16.22
N ASN A 445 -39.37 11.12 -15.56
CA ASN A 445 -38.55 10.88 -14.37
C ASN A 445 -37.15 10.34 -14.74
N GLY A 446 -36.50 10.99 -15.71
CA GLY A 446 -35.23 10.54 -16.29
C GLY A 446 -33.99 11.31 -15.84
N PHE A 447 -34.18 12.40 -15.10
CA PHE A 447 -33.09 13.28 -14.66
C PHE A 447 -32.85 13.16 -13.16
N ASP A 448 -31.58 13.08 -12.79
CA ASP A 448 -31.12 13.06 -11.40
C ASP A 448 -31.02 14.49 -10.82
N ILE A 449 -30.75 15.49 -11.66
CA ILE A 449 -30.51 16.88 -11.24
C ILE A 449 -30.89 17.89 -12.34
N LEU A 450 -31.39 19.06 -11.94
CA LEU A 450 -31.56 20.22 -12.80
C LEU A 450 -30.60 21.33 -12.38
N ILE A 451 -29.80 21.81 -13.33
CA ILE A 451 -28.93 22.98 -13.18
C ILE A 451 -29.54 24.14 -13.97
N THR A 452 -29.69 25.30 -13.34
CA THR A 452 -30.32 26.45 -14.00
C THR A 452 -29.73 27.80 -13.63
N THR A 453 -29.76 28.74 -14.57
CA THR A 453 -29.50 30.18 -14.31
C THR A 453 -30.77 30.96 -13.97
N ASP A 454 -31.94 30.30 -13.92
CA ASP A 454 -33.19 30.95 -13.51
C ASP A 454 -33.25 31.19 -12.01
N LEU A 455 -33.66 32.40 -11.63
CA LEU A 455 -33.70 32.82 -10.22
C LEU A 455 -35.01 32.42 -9.52
N GLY A 456 -36.01 31.92 -10.25
CA GLY A 456 -37.11 31.14 -9.66
C GLY A 456 -38.49 31.76 -9.81
N GLN A 457 -38.99 31.89 -11.03
CA GLN A 457 -40.44 32.10 -11.25
C GLN A 457 -41.11 31.01 -12.08
N LEU A 458 -40.36 30.22 -12.85
CA LEU A 458 -40.94 29.28 -13.82
C LEU A 458 -40.70 27.80 -13.47
N ILE A 459 -39.75 27.50 -12.57
CA ILE A 459 -39.30 26.14 -12.28
C ILE A 459 -39.58 25.81 -10.81
N ASN A 460 -40.71 25.15 -10.54
CA ASN A 460 -41.03 24.58 -9.24
C ASN A 460 -41.21 23.06 -9.38
N ILE A 461 -40.10 22.32 -9.38
CA ILE A 461 -40.09 20.87 -9.55
C ILE A 461 -39.78 20.24 -8.19
N GLU A 462 -40.74 19.51 -7.61
CA GLU A 462 -40.59 18.90 -6.28
C GLU A 462 -39.76 17.62 -6.29
N HIS A 463 -39.76 16.86 -7.39
CA HIS A 463 -39.15 15.53 -7.47
C HIS A 463 -37.71 15.51 -8.00
N ILE A 464 -37.19 16.63 -8.50
CA ILE A 464 -35.81 16.75 -9.02
C ILE A 464 -35.09 17.85 -8.24
N PRO A 465 -33.90 17.58 -7.67
CA PRO A 465 -33.12 18.61 -7.00
C PRO A 465 -32.65 19.67 -8.00
N VAL A 466 -32.89 20.94 -7.66
CA VAL A 466 -32.56 22.10 -8.50
C VAL A 466 -31.36 22.84 -7.93
N TYR A 467 -30.29 22.97 -8.72
CA TYR A 467 -29.10 23.75 -8.39
C TYR A 467 -29.06 25.00 -9.25
N LYS A 468 -29.07 26.15 -8.58
CA LYS A 468 -28.97 27.44 -9.25
C LYS A 468 -27.51 27.81 -9.41
N VAL A 469 -27.13 28.21 -10.61
CA VAL A 469 -25.76 28.65 -10.91
C VAL A 469 -25.79 30.05 -11.53
N SER A 470 -24.77 30.82 -11.22
CA SER A 470 -24.52 32.10 -11.86
C SER A 470 -24.19 31.94 -13.35
N SER A 471 -24.38 32.99 -14.16
CA SER A 471 -23.94 32.99 -15.58
C SER A 471 -22.45 32.64 -15.75
N PHE A 472 -21.68 32.90 -14.69
CA PHE A 472 -20.31 32.45 -14.49
C PHE A 472 -20.26 31.61 -13.20
N PRO A 473 -20.42 30.27 -13.29
CA PRO A 473 -20.41 29.39 -12.13
C PRO A 473 -19.16 29.58 -11.28
N THR A 474 -19.37 29.81 -10.00
CA THR A 474 -18.33 30.03 -9.00
C THR A 474 -17.80 28.69 -8.46
N PRO A 475 -16.59 28.65 -7.87
CA PRO A 475 -16.08 27.45 -7.21
C PRO A 475 -17.01 26.90 -6.12
N SER A 476 -17.77 27.76 -5.42
CA SER A 476 -18.74 27.35 -4.41
C SER A 476 -19.93 26.61 -5.02
N GLU A 477 -20.51 27.14 -6.09
CA GLU A 477 -21.64 26.48 -6.79
C GLU A 477 -21.20 25.14 -7.41
N LEU A 478 -19.99 25.08 -7.97
CA LEU A 478 -19.42 23.83 -8.49
C LEU A 478 -19.16 22.81 -7.36
N LYS A 479 -18.74 23.28 -6.17
CA LYS A 479 -18.58 22.44 -4.97
C LYS A 479 -19.91 21.82 -4.55
N GLU A 480 -21.00 22.58 -4.56
CA GLU A 480 -22.33 22.05 -4.24
C GLU A 480 -22.77 20.94 -5.19
N ILE A 481 -22.58 21.13 -6.50
CA ILE A 481 -22.84 20.09 -7.51
C ILE A 481 -21.96 18.86 -7.26
N LYS A 482 -20.68 19.07 -6.92
CA LYS A 482 -19.76 17.98 -6.57
C LYS A 482 -20.23 17.20 -5.33
N MET A 483 -20.64 17.89 -4.27
CA MET A 483 -21.21 17.27 -3.07
C MET A 483 -22.47 16.47 -3.41
N PHE A 484 -23.34 16.99 -4.28
CA PHE A 484 -24.49 16.25 -4.79
C PHE A 484 -24.08 14.95 -5.48
N THR A 485 -23.11 14.99 -6.39
CA THR A 485 -22.67 13.78 -7.11
C THR A 485 -22.16 12.70 -6.16
N ARG A 486 -21.43 13.10 -5.12
CA ARG A 486 -20.93 12.19 -4.08
C ARG A 486 -22.06 11.63 -3.23
N LYS A 487 -22.98 12.48 -2.78
CA LYS A 487 -24.14 12.05 -1.99
C LYS A 487 -25.04 11.10 -2.78
N ASN A 488 -25.32 11.40 -4.05
CA ASN A 488 -26.12 10.53 -4.90
C ASN A 488 -25.47 9.15 -5.05
N PHE A 489 -24.15 9.06 -5.22
CA PHE A 489 -23.44 7.79 -5.23
C PHE A 489 -23.61 7.01 -3.92
N ILE A 490 -23.45 7.67 -2.77
CA ILE A 490 -23.61 7.06 -1.46
C ILE A 490 -25.04 6.55 -1.27
N ASP A 491 -26.04 7.37 -1.56
CA ASP A 491 -27.46 7.06 -1.38
C ASP A 491 -27.91 5.94 -2.33
N ARG A 492 -27.49 5.98 -3.61
CA ARG A 492 -27.86 5.00 -4.64
C ARG A 492 -27.38 3.58 -4.31
N TYR A 493 -26.25 3.45 -3.64
CA TYR A 493 -25.67 2.16 -3.26
C TYR A 493 -25.76 1.86 -1.75
N GLY A 494 -26.40 2.72 -0.96
CA GLY A 494 -26.54 2.53 0.49
C GLY A 494 -25.20 2.44 1.23
N LEU A 495 -24.17 3.13 0.75
CA LEU A 495 -22.83 3.08 1.33
C LEU A 495 -22.78 3.82 2.66
N ASN A 496 -21.96 3.35 3.59
CA ASN A 496 -21.58 4.17 4.75
C ASN A 496 -20.52 5.21 4.31
N PRO A 497 -20.75 6.52 4.47
CA PRO A 497 -19.80 7.57 4.06
C PRO A 497 -18.42 7.44 4.72
N ASN A 498 -18.33 6.90 5.94
CA ASN A 498 -17.07 6.75 6.69
C ASN A 498 -16.15 5.67 6.13
N ILE A 499 -16.67 4.76 5.29
CA ILE A 499 -15.90 3.73 4.60
C ILE A 499 -15.05 4.35 3.50
N LEU A 500 -15.50 5.45 2.89
CA LEU A 500 -14.75 6.13 1.85
C LEU A 500 -13.57 6.85 2.49
N TYR A 501 -12.36 6.45 2.12
CA TYR A 501 -11.18 7.23 2.51
C TYR A 501 -11.29 8.63 1.89
N PRO A 502 -10.98 9.71 2.62
CA PRO A 502 -11.04 11.05 2.08
C PRO A 502 -9.93 11.24 1.04
N PHE A 503 -10.24 10.94 -0.22
CA PHE A 503 -9.40 11.28 -1.38
C PHE A 503 -9.62 12.72 -1.85
N GLU A 504 -10.69 13.32 -1.37
CA GLU A 504 -11.04 14.71 -1.57
C GLU A 504 -11.19 15.25 -0.17
N GLU A 505 -10.36 16.24 0.19
CA GLU A 505 -10.60 17.03 1.40
C GLU A 505 -12.08 17.39 1.44
N ASP A 506 -12.69 17.19 2.60
CA ASP A 506 -13.70 18.14 3.03
C ASP A 506 -13.01 19.50 2.98
N ILE A 507 -13.29 20.22 1.90
CA ILE A 507 -12.95 21.61 1.70
C ILE A 507 -13.58 22.35 2.89
N ASP A 508 -12.82 22.54 3.96
CA ASP A 508 -13.07 23.57 4.95
C ASP A 508 -12.45 24.89 4.48
#